data_AF-A0A812PQ91-F1
#
_entry.id   AF-A0A812PQ91-F1
#
_cell.length_a   1.000
_cell.length_b   1.000
_cell.length_c   1.000
_cell.angle_alpha   90.00
_cell.angle_beta   90.00
_cell.angle_gamma   90.00
#
_symmetry.space_group_name_H-M   'P 1'
#
loop_
_entity.id
_entity.type
_entity.pdbx_description
1 polymer ?
#
loop_
_entity_poly.entity_id
_entity_poly.type
_entity_poly.pdbx_seq_one_letter_code
_entity_poly.pdbx_strand_id
1 'polypeptide(L)'
;MSTCCKEYEDAERSMLELVFAPCGAIAGSNINWIEKTDKEIVAATMKELERLFPDEIGVSLVGGGAQLRKATVVKVPRSVYAAIPGRNKFRPSQATPVPNFTLAGDWTSQKFLGSMEGAVLAGKLAAEVICDRARGIKAHLSSNPKASSRLSLHYGCADLLHPRFIDVVIS
;
A
#
# COMPACT_ATOMS: atom_id res chain seq x y z
N MET A 1 -7.56 7.53 -23.03
CA MET A 1 -6.46 7.36 -22.06
C MET A 1 -6.67 8.29 -20.88
N SER A 2 -6.23 7.90 -19.68
CA SER A 2 -6.26 8.76 -18.48
C SER A 2 -5.48 10.05 -18.74
N THR A 3 -6.03 11.21 -18.37
CA THR A 3 -5.35 12.51 -18.51
C THR A 3 -4.08 12.61 -17.66
N CYS A 4 -3.92 11.76 -16.64
CA CYS A 4 -2.76 11.72 -15.75
C CYS A 4 -1.50 11.15 -16.41
N CYS A 5 -1.61 10.51 -17.57
CA CYS A 5 -0.48 9.86 -18.25
C CYS A 5 0.05 10.67 -19.45
N LYS A 6 -0.60 11.78 -19.81
CA LYS A 6 -0.27 12.56 -21.02
C LYS A 6 1.15 13.14 -20.99
N GLU A 7 1.65 13.48 -19.81
CA GLU A 7 3.02 13.98 -19.62
C GLU A 7 4.09 12.89 -19.81
N TYR A 8 3.70 11.62 -19.75
CA TYR A 8 4.57 10.46 -19.92
C TYR A 8 4.43 9.79 -21.29
N GLU A 9 3.56 10.31 -22.16
CA GLU A 9 3.37 9.79 -23.51
C GLU A 9 4.58 10.15 -24.39
N ASP A 10 5.25 9.13 -24.93
CA ASP A 10 6.37 9.26 -25.84
C ASP A 10 6.23 8.17 -26.93
N ALA A 11 6.44 8.52 -28.20
CA ALA A 11 6.27 7.59 -29.32
C ALA A 11 7.41 6.54 -29.39
N GLU A 12 8.56 6.84 -28.79
CA GLU A 12 9.80 6.07 -28.90
C GLU A 12 10.24 5.46 -27.56
N ARG A 13 9.45 5.67 -26.50
CA ARG A 13 9.80 5.28 -25.13
C ARG A 13 8.56 4.87 -24.34
N SER A 14 8.79 3.96 -23.40
CA SER A 14 7.77 3.50 -22.47
C SER A 14 8.23 3.78 -21.04
N MET A 15 7.26 4.06 -20.16
CA MET A 15 7.49 4.17 -18.72
C MET A 15 6.69 3.10 -18.00
N LEU A 16 7.34 2.39 -17.08
CA LEU A 16 6.74 1.39 -16.22
C LEU A 16 6.92 1.80 -14.76
N GLU A 17 5.82 1.87 -14.03
CA GLU A 17 5.82 2.00 -12.57
C GLU A 17 5.37 0.69 -11.96
N LEU A 18 6.24 0.11 -11.13
CA LEU A 18 6.07 -1.23 -10.59
C LEU A 18 6.20 -1.18 -9.07
N VAL A 19 5.31 -1.89 -8.38
CA VAL A 19 5.43 -2.12 -6.94
C VAL A 19 6.16 -3.44 -6.74
N PHE A 20 7.34 -3.37 -6.14
CA PHE A 20 8.09 -4.54 -5.74
C PHE A 20 7.56 -5.00 -4.37
N ALA A 21 6.97 -6.18 -4.33
CA ALA A 21 6.45 -6.81 -3.12
C ALA A 21 6.46 -8.34 -3.27
N PRO A 22 6.64 -9.10 -2.17
CA PRO A 22 6.97 -8.65 -0.81
C PRO A 22 8.45 -8.31 -0.63
N CYS A 23 8.77 -7.30 0.20
CA CYS A 23 10.15 -6.80 0.38
C CYS A 23 10.89 -7.29 1.63
N GLY A 24 10.32 -8.23 2.41
CA GLY A 24 10.99 -8.83 3.56
C GLY A 24 10.19 -9.95 4.22
N ALA A 25 10.79 -10.62 5.21
CA ALA A 25 10.25 -11.83 5.84
C ALA A 25 8.83 -11.65 6.38
N ILE A 26 8.55 -10.52 7.03
CA ILE A 26 7.23 -10.21 7.60
C ILE A 26 6.15 -10.12 6.52
N ALA A 27 6.52 -9.65 5.32
CA ALA A 27 5.62 -9.54 4.18
C ALA A 27 5.55 -10.83 3.34
N GLY A 28 6.33 -11.86 3.68
CA GLY A 28 6.37 -13.15 2.96
C GLY A 28 7.54 -13.31 1.99
N SER A 29 8.59 -12.49 2.07
CA SER A 29 9.79 -12.61 1.23
C SER A 29 10.96 -13.22 1.98
N ASN A 30 11.62 -14.22 1.41
CA ASN A 30 12.85 -14.79 1.98
C ASN A 30 14.06 -13.84 1.86
N ILE A 31 13.94 -12.78 1.07
CA ILE A 31 14.99 -11.79 0.82
C ILE A 31 14.55 -10.45 1.41
N ASN A 32 15.45 -9.79 2.13
CA ASN A 32 15.23 -8.42 2.61
C ASN A 32 15.61 -7.41 1.51
N TRP A 33 14.68 -7.14 0.61
CA TRP A 33 14.89 -6.22 -0.52
C TRP A 33 15.13 -4.77 -0.10
N ILE A 34 14.69 -4.38 1.10
CA ILE A 34 14.92 -3.03 1.63
C ILE A 34 16.41 -2.75 1.90
N GLU A 35 17.18 -3.78 2.27
CA GLU A 35 18.62 -3.68 2.53
C GLU A 35 19.46 -3.83 1.26
N LYS A 36 18.85 -4.25 0.15
CA LYS A 36 19.54 -4.41 -1.13
C LYS A 36 19.86 -3.08 -1.76
N THR A 37 20.92 -3.04 -2.57
CA THR A 37 21.28 -1.87 -3.36
C THR A 37 20.26 -1.65 -4.48
N ASP A 38 20.13 -0.41 -4.96
CA ASP A 38 19.20 -0.08 -6.03
C ASP A 38 19.52 -0.87 -7.32
N LYS A 39 20.81 -1.11 -7.58
CA LYS A 39 21.26 -1.94 -8.70
C LYS A 39 20.75 -3.38 -8.60
N GLU A 40 20.81 -3.99 -7.42
CA GLU A 40 20.30 -5.35 -7.20
C GLU A 40 18.78 -5.41 -7.38
N ILE A 41 18.05 -4.40 -6.92
CA ILE A 41 16.58 -4.32 -7.06
C ILE A 41 16.19 -4.15 -8.52
N VAL A 42 16.85 -3.24 -9.25
CA VAL A 42 16.61 -3.02 -10.68
C VAL A 42 16.94 -4.29 -11.47
N ALA A 43 18.07 -4.95 -11.20
CA ALA A 43 18.43 -6.21 -11.86
C ALA A 43 17.39 -7.31 -11.63
N ALA A 44 16.90 -7.46 -10.39
CA ALA A 44 15.84 -8.41 -10.08
C ALA A 44 14.52 -8.08 -10.78
N THR A 45 14.18 -6.79 -10.86
CA THR A 45 12.99 -6.31 -11.57
C THR A 45 13.08 -6.58 -13.07
N MET A 46 14.23 -6.30 -13.69
CA MET A 46 14.47 -6.58 -15.11
C MET A 46 14.38 -8.07 -15.42
N LYS A 47 14.86 -8.94 -14.52
CA LYS A 47 14.73 -10.40 -14.68
C LYS A 47 13.27 -10.87 -14.65
N GLU A 48 12.44 -10.29 -13.79
CA GLU A 48 11.00 -10.59 -13.81
C GLU A 48 10.30 -10.02 -15.04
N LEU A 49 10.72 -8.83 -15.51
CA LEU A 49 10.20 -8.24 -16.75
C LEU A 49 10.55 -9.09 -17.97
N GLU A 50 11.77 -9.62 -18.08
CA GLU A 50 12.17 -10.57 -19.13
C GLU A 50 11.32 -11.85 -19.09
N ARG A 51 10.95 -12.31 -17.89
CA ARG A 51 10.06 -13.47 -17.73
C ARG A 51 8.61 -13.15 -18.14
N LEU A 52 8.12 -11.94 -17.86
CA LEU A 52 6.74 -11.51 -18.16
C LEU A 52 6.56 -11.11 -19.62
N PHE A 53 7.58 -10.52 -20.24
CA PHE A 53 7.57 -10.00 -21.60
C PHE A 53 8.75 -10.59 -22.41
N PRO A 54 8.80 -11.92 -22.59
CA PRO A 54 9.95 -12.60 -23.18
C PRO A 54 10.24 -12.18 -24.62
N ASP A 55 9.24 -11.68 -25.34
CA ASP A 55 9.36 -11.25 -26.75
C ASP A 55 9.73 -9.76 -26.90
N GLU A 56 9.71 -8.99 -25.81
CA GLU A 56 9.95 -7.54 -25.82
C GLU A 56 11.17 -7.14 -24.98
N ILE A 57 11.44 -7.86 -23.88
CA ILE A 57 12.50 -7.57 -22.92
C ILE A 57 13.36 -8.82 -22.77
N GLY A 58 14.65 -8.72 -23.13
CA GLY A 58 15.58 -9.82 -22.96
C GLY A 58 16.81 -9.69 -23.84
N VAL A 59 17.96 -10.14 -23.32
CA VAL A 59 19.24 -10.09 -24.06
C VAL A 59 19.31 -11.09 -25.20
N SER A 60 18.42 -12.08 -25.20
CA SER A 60 18.31 -13.13 -26.22
C SER A 60 17.54 -12.69 -27.47
N LEU A 61 16.92 -11.49 -27.46
CA LEU A 61 16.09 -11.02 -28.56
C LEU A 61 16.91 -10.51 -29.74
N VAL A 62 16.52 -10.93 -30.95
CA VAL A 62 17.11 -10.47 -32.21
C VAL A 62 16.76 -9.00 -32.41
N GLY A 63 17.74 -8.10 -32.31
CA GLY A 63 17.54 -6.65 -32.38
C GLY A 63 17.66 -5.92 -31.03
N GLY A 64 17.93 -6.63 -29.94
CA GLY A 64 18.34 -6.04 -28.66
C GLY A 64 17.22 -5.66 -27.69
N GLY A 65 15.96 -5.94 -28.02
CA GLY A 65 14.80 -5.73 -27.15
C GLY A 65 14.63 -4.29 -26.63
N ALA A 66 13.75 -4.11 -25.65
CA ALA A 66 13.61 -2.85 -24.94
C ALA A 66 14.84 -2.60 -24.04
N GLN A 67 15.40 -1.39 -24.12
CA GLN A 67 16.57 -1.01 -23.33
C GLN A 67 16.19 -0.09 -22.17
N LEU A 68 16.67 -0.43 -20.97
CA LEU A 68 16.53 0.38 -19.78
C LEU A 68 17.33 1.68 -19.92
N ARG A 69 16.67 2.84 -19.96
CA ARG A 69 17.35 4.15 -20.07
C ARG A 69 17.57 4.78 -18.71
N LYS A 70 16.57 4.73 -17.84
CA LYS A 70 16.64 5.24 -16.48
C LYS A 70 15.83 4.37 -15.52
N ALA A 71 16.30 4.28 -14.28
CA ALA A 71 15.57 3.65 -13.20
C ALA A 71 15.63 4.54 -11.95
N THR A 72 14.54 4.58 -11.20
CA THR A 72 14.49 5.19 -9.87
C THR A 72 13.85 4.20 -8.92
N VAL A 73 14.52 3.96 -7.79
CA VAL A 73 14.06 3.05 -6.75
C VAL A 73 13.68 3.88 -5.53
N VAL A 74 12.41 3.81 -5.13
CA VAL A 74 11.88 4.48 -3.95
C VAL A 74 11.57 3.44 -2.89
N LYS A 75 12.34 3.43 -1.80
CA LYS A 75 12.16 2.46 -0.71
C LYS A 75 11.31 3.07 0.39
N VAL A 76 10.16 2.47 0.68
CA VAL A 76 9.29 2.90 1.78
C VAL A 76 9.23 1.77 2.82
N PRO A 77 10.19 1.74 3.78
CA PRO A 77 10.32 0.65 4.74
C PRO A 77 9.18 0.58 5.78
N ARG A 78 8.36 1.63 5.88
CA ARG A 78 7.19 1.73 6.76
C ARG A 78 6.04 2.38 5.99
N SER A 79 5.49 1.65 5.03
CA SER A 79 4.41 2.13 4.15
C SER A 79 3.05 2.01 4.86
N VAL A 80 2.11 1.23 4.32
CA VAL A 80 0.83 0.91 5.00
C VAL A 80 1.05 -0.02 6.19
N TYR A 81 0.00 -0.55 6.84
CA TYR A 81 0.12 -1.56 7.91
C TYR A 81 0.03 -2.99 7.36
N ALA A 82 0.59 -3.98 8.07
CA ALA A 82 0.65 -5.35 7.52
C ALA A 82 -0.67 -6.03 7.79
N ALA A 83 -1.38 -6.38 6.73
CA ALA A 83 -2.64 -7.11 6.80
C ALA A 83 -2.41 -8.60 7.14
N ILE A 84 -1.63 -8.87 8.18
CA ILE A 84 -1.44 -10.21 8.70
C ILE A 84 -2.66 -10.64 9.54
N PRO A 85 -2.91 -11.95 9.68
CA PRO A 85 -4.00 -12.47 10.50
C PRO A 85 -4.00 -11.86 11.92
N GLY A 86 -5.19 -11.57 12.46
CA GLY A 86 -5.36 -11.00 13.79
C GLY A 86 -5.04 -9.51 13.93
N ARG A 87 -4.57 -8.80 12.88
CA ARG A 87 -4.23 -7.37 12.96
C ARG A 87 -5.43 -6.45 13.16
N ASN A 88 -6.58 -6.83 12.60
CA ASN A 88 -7.76 -5.94 12.52
C ASN A 88 -8.23 -5.43 13.90
N LYS A 89 -8.00 -6.19 14.97
CA LYS A 89 -8.35 -5.81 16.36
C LYS A 89 -7.58 -4.61 16.91
N PHE A 90 -6.41 -4.30 16.33
CA PHE A 90 -5.55 -3.21 16.77
C PHE A 90 -5.83 -1.90 16.01
N ARG A 91 -6.75 -1.92 15.05
CA ARG A 91 -7.11 -0.71 14.29
C ARG A 91 -8.06 0.12 15.17
N PRO A 92 -7.65 1.31 15.64
CA PRO A 92 -8.48 2.08 16.53
C PRO A 92 -9.66 2.70 15.79
N SER A 93 -10.74 2.97 16.53
CA SER A 93 -11.82 3.82 16.04
C SER A 93 -11.31 5.24 15.79
N GLN A 94 -12.00 5.99 14.94
CA GLN A 94 -11.75 7.42 14.76
C GLN A 94 -12.06 8.20 16.05
N ALA A 95 -13.02 7.73 16.85
CA ALA A 95 -13.31 8.27 18.18
C ALA A 95 -12.36 7.68 19.24
N THR A 96 -11.60 8.55 19.90
CA THR A 96 -10.69 8.17 20.98
C THR A 96 -11.29 8.47 22.37
N PRO A 97 -10.80 7.81 23.44
CA PRO A 97 -11.21 8.13 24.81
C PRO A 97 -10.67 9.49 25.30
N VAL A 98 -9.71 10.09 24.59
CA VAL A 98 -9.15 11.39 24.95
C VAL A 98 -10.07 12.50 24.41
N PRO A 99 -10.55 13.42 25.26
CA PRO A 99 -11.39 14.54 24.81
C PRO A 99 -10.67 15.36 23.73
N ASN A 100 -11.43 15.80 22.72
CA ASN A 100 -10.92 16.61 21.60
C ASN A 100 -9.78 15.95 20.79
N PHE A 101 -9.64 14.63 20.87
CA PHE A 101 -8.67 13.86 20.10
C PHE A 101 -9.37 12.84 19.19
N THR A 102 -9.07 12.89 17.89
CA THR A 102 -9.68 12.07 16.83
C THR A 102 -8.58 11.55 15.92
N LEU A 103 -8.70 10.30 15.44
CA LEU A 103 -7.73 9.67 14.56
C LEU A 103 -8.28 9.53 13.14
N ALA A 104 -7.40 9.67 12.14
CA ALA A 104 -7.69 9.41 10.74
C ALA A 104 -6.48 8.75 10.07
N GLY A 105 -6.74 7.94 9.05
CA GLY A 105 -5.72 7.18 8.33
C GLY A 105 -6.23 5.79 7.97
N ASP A 106 -5.67 5.20 6.91
CA ASP A 106 -6.01 3.87 6.42
C ASP A 106 -5.88 2.76 7.49
N TRP A 107 -4.94 2.92 8.41
CA TRP A 107 -4.68 2.09 9.58
C TRP A 107 -5.77 2.14 10.67
N THR A 108 -6.63 3.16 10.67
CA THR A 108 -7.79 3.23 11.59
C THR A 108 -8.86 2.22 11.18
N SER A 109 -9.83 1.94 12.06
CA SER A 109 -10.87 0.94 11.84
C SER A 109 -11.83 1.38 10.75
N GLN A 110 -11.76 0.70 9.60
CA GLN A 110 -12.65 0.89 8.46
C GLN A 110 -12.60 -0.34 7.53
N LYS A 111 -13.52 -0.43 6.55
CA LYS A 111 -13.78 -1.65 5.77
C LYS A 111 -12.77 -1.96 4.64
N PHE A 112 -12.05 -0.96 4.14
CA PHE A 112 -11.14 -1.00 3.00
C PHE A 112 -9.66 -0.96 3.43
N LEU A 113 -9.13 -2.04 4.03
CA LEU A 113 -7.70 -2.31 4.35
C LEU A 113 -6.72 -1.11 4.46
N GLY A 114 -5.44 -1.29 4.15
CA GLY A 114 -4.49 -0.18 4.00
C GLY A 114 -4.52 0.29 2.55
N SER A 115 -5.44 1.19 2.19
CA SER A 115 -5.61 1.67 0.82
C SER A 115 -5.98 3.15 0.75
N MET A 116 -5.95 3.72 -0.45
CA MET A 116 -6.40 5.10 -0.70
C MET A 116 -7.87 5.29 -0.31
N GLU A 117 -8.74 4.33 -0.67
CA GLU A 117 -10.16 4.33 -0.28
C GLU A 117 -10.31 4.23 1.23
N GLY A 118 -9.47 3.43 1.88
CA GLY A 118 -9.42 3.31 3.33
C GLY A 118 -9.04 4.61 4.02
N ALA A 119 -8.04 5.33 3.50
CA ALA A 119 -7.63 6.63 4.00
C ALA A 119 -8.74 7.69 3.85
N VAL A 120 -9.38 7.75 2.68
CA VAL A 120 -10.48 8.69 2.43
C VAL A 120 -11.68 8.38 3.31
N LEU A 121 -12.06 7.11 3.44
CA LEU A 121 -13.17 6.70 4.30
C LEU A 121 -12.87 7.00 5.78
N ALA A 122 -11.66 6.72 6.24
CA ALA A 122 -11.23 7.06 7.59
C ALA A 122 -11.32 8.56 7.87
N GLY A 123 -10.93 9.40 6.90
CA GLY A 123 -11.08 10.86 7.00
C GLY A 123 -12.54 11.30 7.11
N LYS A 124 -13.44 10.70 6.33
CA LYS A 124 -14.89 10.97 6.41
C LYS A 124 -15.46 10.60 7.79
N LEU A 125 -15.13 9.41 8.29
CA LEU A 125 -15.55 8.94 9.61
C LEU A 125 -15.00 9.83 10.74
N ALA A 126 -13.76 10.31 10.61
CA ALA A 126 -13.18 11.23 11.58
C ALA A 126 -13.90 12.58 11.59
N ALA A 127 -14.28 13.10 10.41
CA ALA A 127 -15.07 14.33 10.30
C ALA A 127 -16.48 14.17 10.92
N GLU A 128 -17.13 13.02 10.74
CA GLU A 128 -18.41 12.70 11.39
C GLU A 128 -18.28 12.75 12.92
N VAL A 129 -17.24 12.12 13.49
CA VAL A 129 -16.97 12.15 14.94
C VAL A 129 -16.78 13.57 15.46
N ILE A 130 -16.10 14.43 14.70
CA ILE A 130 -15.89 15.85 15.08
C ILE A 130 -17.22 16.61 15.06
N CYS A 131 -18.01 16.45 14.01
CA CYS A 131 -19.31 17.10 13.87
C CYS A 131 -20.30 16.65 14.97
N ASP A 132 -20.33 15.37 15.30
CA ASP A 132 -21.18 14.83 16.37
C ASP A 132 -20.79 15.40 17.74
N ARG A 133 -19.48 15.44 18.05
CA ARG A 133 -18.97 16.06 19.28
C ARG A 133 -19.34 17.53 19.37
N ALA A 134 -19.22 18.29 18.27
CA ALA A 134 -19.59 19.69 18.21
C ALA A 134 -21.10 19.92 18.45
N ARG A 135 -21.94 18.94 18.09
CA ARG A 135 -23.40 18.94 18.33
C ARG A 135 -23.80 18.41 19.71
N GLY A 136 -22.84 18.00 20.55
CA GLY A 136 -23.12 17.36 21.84
C GLY A 136 -23.63 15.92 21.73
N ILE A 137 -23.56 15.30 20.55
CA ILE A 137 -23.88 13.90 20.34
C ILE A 137 -22.69 13.06 20.79
N LYS A 138 -22.91 12.06 21.66
CA LYS A 138 -21.84 11.15 22.08
C LYS A 138 -21.40 10.33 20.86
N ALA A 139 -20.19 10.60 20.37
CA ALA A 139 -19.55 9.80 19.33
C ALA A 139 -19.52 8.33 19.74
N HIS A 140 -19.92 7.44 18.84
CA HIS A 140 -19.96 6.01 19.11
C HIS A 140 -18.53 5.46 19.18
N LEU A 141 -18.06 5.14 20.38
CA LEU A 141 -16.77 4.48 20.63
C LEU A 141 -16.87 3.02 20.19
N SER A 142 -17.01 2.77 18.90
CA SER A 142 -17.05 1.43 18.36
C SER A 142 -15.63 0.89 18.23
N SER A 143 -15.18 0.14 19.23
CA SER A 143 -13.97 -0.70 19.17
C SER A 143 -14.18 -1.99 18.38
N ASN A 144 -15.37 -2.20 17.82
CA ASN A 144 -15.77 -3.45 17.20
C ASN A 144 -16.57 -3.19 15.91
N PRO A 145 -16.08 -3.60 14.72
CA PRO A 145 -16.84 -3.45 13.46
C PRO A 145 -18.22 -4.14 13.47
N LYS A 146 -18.55 -4.91 14.51
CA LYS A 146 -19.85 -5.55 14.74
C LYS A 146 -21.00 -4.61 15.18
N ALA A 147 -20.76 -3.32 15.44
CA ALA A 147 -21.84 -2.39 15.84
C ALA A 147 -22.61 -1.74 14.66
N SER A 148 -22.22 -2.03 13.41
CA SER A 148 -23.10 -1.88 12.25
C SER A 148 -23.55 -3.29 11.85
N SER A 149 -24.84 -3.54 11.85
CA SER A 149 -25.52 -4.83 11.64
C SER A 149 -25.33 -5.48 10.25
N ARG A 150 -24.18 -5.32 9.58
CA ARG A 150 -24.05 -5.64 8.15
C ARG A 150 -22.96 -6.60 7.69
N LEU A 151 -22.05 -7.12 8.50
CA LEU A 151 -21.29 -8.34 8.14
C LEU A 151 -20.33 -8.71 9.28
N SER A 152 -20.36 -9.98 9.70
CA SER A 152 -19.47 -10.49 10.75
C SER A 152 -18.76 -11.75 10.28
N LEU A 153 -17.43 -11.77 10.37
CA LEU A 153 -16.63 -13.00 10.45
C LEU A 153 -15.44 -12.79 11.40
N HIS A 154 -15.17 -13.81 12.21
CA HIS A 154 -14.14 -13.88 13.27
C HIS A 154 -12.80 -14.44 12.72
N TYR A 155 -11.66 -14.21 13.41
CA TYR A 155 -10.55 -15.16 13.71
C TYR A 155 -9.36 -14.41 14.41
N GLY A 156 -8.56 -15.12 15.23
CA GLY A 156 -7.64 -14.57 16.26
C GLY A 156 -6.10 -14.71 16.04
N CYS A 157 -5.34 -14.16 17.02
CA CYS A 157 -3.85 -14.19 17.34
C CYS A 157 -2.84 -13.77 16.23
N ALA A 158 -1.71 -13.05 16.38
CA ALA A 158 -0.97 -12.31 17.43
C ALA A 158 0.04 -11.33 16.73
N ASP A 159 0.41 -10.23 17.40
CA ASP A 159 1.58 -9.29 17.37
C ASP A 159 2.26 -8.70 16.10
N LEU A 160 2.78 -7.47 16.27
CA LEU A 160 3.13 -6.32 15.38
C LEU A 160 4.10 -6.48 14.18
N LEU A 161 3.85 -5.72 13.08
CA LEU A 161 4.77 -4.76 12.37
C LEU A 161 4.45 -4.55 10.87
N HIS A 162 4.84 -3.38 10.35
CA HIS A 162 4.52 -2.69 9.08
C HIS A 162 5.01 -3.37 7.77
N PRO A 163 4.26 -3.32 6.63
CA PRO A 163 4.67 -3.75 5.31
C PRO A 163 5.67 -2.77 4.73
N ARG A 164 6.53 -3.37 3.92
CA ARG A 164 7.61 -2.70 3.22
C ARG A 164 7.33 -2.86 1.74
N PHE A 165 7.24 -1.75 1.04
CA PHE A 165 7.12 -1.71 -0.41
C PHE A 165 8.31 -0.94 -0.98
N ILE A 166 8.66 -1.28 -2.21
CA ILE A 166 9.61 -0.53 -2.99
C ILE A 166 8.93 -0.21 -4.30
N ASP A 167 8.79 1.07 -4.61
CA ASP A 167 8.28 1.50 -5.90
C ASP A 167 9.48 1.63 -6.84
N VAL A 168 9.40 0.97 -7.98
CA VAL A 168 10.43 0.95 -9.02
C VAL A 168 9.84 1.61 -10.25
N VAL A 169 10.36 2.79 -10.59
CA VAL A 169 10.01 3.50 -11.83
C VAL A 169 11.12 3.26 -12.84
N ILE A 170 10.77 2.67 -13.97
CA ILE A 170 11.66 2.34 -15.09
C ILE A 170 11.18 3.10 -16.33
N SER A 171 12.12 3.68 -17.09
CA SER A 171 11.86 4.38 -18.35
C SER A 171 13.03 4.29 -19.33
#